data_AF-A0AA40AFF7-F1
#
_entry.id   AF-A0AA40AFF7-F1
#
_cell.length_a   1.000
_cell.length_b   1.000
_cell.length_c   1.000
_cell.angle_alpha   90.00
_cell.angle_beta   90.00
_cell.angle_gamma   90.00
#
_symmetry.space_group_name_H-M   'P 1'
#
loop_
_entity.id
_entity.type
_entity.pdbx_description
1 polymer ?
#
loop_
_entity_poly.entity_id
_entity_poly.type
_entity_poly.pdbx_seq_one_letter_code
_entity_poly.pdbx_strand_id
1 'polypeptide(L)'
;IYIYVSPQDFNRLDQESELYRRRIRFRRYNAKERFLIVVILGTPHERLHVQLYQEYTRQIDRMGLEDAWGSDGATTWRPGGNRGEGDSSGRPRPRPNGRSWPTLIIEAGDLSSLEKLREDIRWWFLESEHYVRNYYRLDRQYTGRDSSIACCH
;
A
#
# COMPACT_ATOMS: atom_id res chain seq x y z
N ILE A 1 -13.40 -3.52 -2.66
CA ILE A 1 -14.85 -3.43 -2.30
C ILE A 1 -14.96 -2.48 -1.11
N TYR A 2 -15.92 -1.55 -1.12
CA TYR A 2 -16.23 -0.71 0.05
C TYR A 2 -17.36 -1.34 0.83
N ILE A 3 -17.13 -1.56 2.11
CA ILE A 3 -18.14 -2.07 3.03
C ILE A 3 -18.24 -1.03 4.14
N TYR A 4 -19.46 -0.59 4.46
CA TYR A 4 -19.67 0.22 5.66
C TYR A 4 -19.53 -0.69 6.88
N VAL A 5 -18.58 -0.36 7.76
CA VAL A 5 -18.19 -1.19 8.90
C VAL A 5 -17.98 -0.29 10.12
N SER A 6 -18.73 -0.56 11.19
CA SER A 6 -18.55 0.15 12.47
C SER A 6 -17.16 -0.15 13.06
N PRO A 7 -16.60 0.71 13.94
CA PRO A 7 -15.31 0.42 14.57
C PRO A 7 -15.30 -0.91 15.34
N GLN A 8 -16.41 -1.25 16.00
CA GLN A 8 -16.54 -2.53 16.71
C GLN A 8 -16.53 -3.72 15.73
N ASP A 9 -17.31 -3.65 14.65
CA ASP A 9 -17.35 -4.71 13.64
C ASP A 9 -16.01 -4.85 12.93
N PHE A 10 -15.33 -3.74 12.67
CA PHE A 10 -14.01 -3.74 12.05
C PHE A 10 -13.00 -4.45 12.95
N ASN A 11 -12.97 -4.16 14.25
CA ASN A 11 -12.06 -4.84 15.18
C ASN A 11 -12.31 -6.35 15.22
N ARG A 12 -13.58 -6.78 15.19
CA ARG A 12 -13.94 -8.21 15.13
C ARG A 12 -13.48 -8.85 13.82
N LEU A 13 -13.77 -8.22 12.69
CA LEU A 13 -13.34 -8.69 11.38
C LEU A 13 -11.82 -8.74 11.26
N ASP A 14 -11.09 -7.74 11.76
CA ASP A 14 -9.63 -7.65 11.70
C ASP A 14 -9.00 -8.81 12.49
N GLN A 15 -9.51 -9.11 13.69
CA GLN A 15 -9.11 -10.28 14.49
C GLN A 15 -9.40 -11.61 13.77
N GLU A 16 -10.59 -11.76 13.17
CA GLU A 16 -10.96 -12.96 12.41
C GLU A 16 -10.10 -13.10 11.13
N SER A 17 -9.77 -11.99 10.46
CA SER A 17 -9.01 -11.98 9.20
C SER A 17 -7.59 -12.49 9.35
N GLU A 18 -6.96 -12.29 10.52
CA GLU A 18 -5.63 -12.82 10.82
C GLU A 18 -5.59 -14.35 10.70
N LEU A 19 -6.74 -15.01 10.93
CA LEU A 19 -6.90 -16.47 10.89
C LEU A 19 -7.16 -17.00 9.47
N TYR A 20 -7.64 -16.17 8.53
CA TYR A 20 -8.14 -16.61 7.20
C TYR A 20 -7.42 -15.97 5.99
N ARG A 21 -6.23 -15.36 6.18
CA ARG A 21 -5.40 -14.52 5.26
C ARG A 21 -5.17 -14.96 3.79
N ARG A 22 -5.75 -16.04 3.26
CA ARG A 22 -5.26 -16.64 2.00
C ARG A 22 -5.77 -16.00 0.70
N ARG A 23 -6.87 -15.23 0.70
CA ARG A 23 -7.42 -14.64 -0.55
C ARG A 23 -7.99 -13.24 -0.42
N ILE A 24 -8.31 -12.79 0.79
CA ILE A 24 -8.96 -11.51 1.05
C ILE A 24 -8.09 -10.77 2.06
N ARG A 25 -7.63 -9.56 1.71
CA ARG A 25 -6.91 -8.67 2.63
C ARG A 25 -7.69 -7.39 2.87
N PHE A 26 -7.69 -6.95 4.12
CA PHE A 26 -8.14 -5.64 4.53
C PHE A 26 -6.98 -4.67 4.33
N ARG A 27 -7.16 -3.68 3.46
CA ARG A 27 -6.10 -2.72 3.12
C ARG A 27 -6.21 -1.45 3.90
N ARG A 28 -7.43 -0.91 3.96
CA ARG A 28 -7.68 0.35 4.63
C ARG A 28 -8.97 0.32 5.42
N TYR A 29 -8.92 0.81 6.64
CA TYR A 29 -10.09 1.15 7.41
C TYR A 29 -10.05 2.63 7.76
N ASN A 30 -11.13 3.34 7.44
CA ASN A 30 -11.34 4.72 7.85
C ASN A 30 -12.38 4.74 8.98
N ALA A 31 -11.96 5.08 10.20
CA ALA A 31 -12.83 5.05 11.36
C ALA A 31 -13.89 6.16 11.35
N LYS A 32 -13.56 7.32 10.77
CA LYS A 32 -14.45 8.49 10.68
C LYS A 32 -15.59 8.23 9.69
N GLU A 33 -15.24 7.80 8.50
CA GLU A 33 -16.18 7.53 7.39
C GLU A 33 -16.75 6.11 7.45
N ARG A 34 -16.27 5.29 8.39
CA ARG A 34 -16.73 3.92 8.70
C ARG A 34 -16.79 3.01 7.49
N PHE A 35 -15.77 3.04 6.66
CA PHE A 35 -15.65 2.11 5.54
C PHE A 35 -14.36 1.32 5.57
N LEU A 36 -14.45 0.10 5.06
CA LEU A 36 -13.36 -0.85 4.91
C LEU A 36 -13.11 -1.10 3.41
N ILE A 37 -11.85 -1.00 3.00
CA ILE A 37 -11.38 -1.41 1.68
C ILE A 37 -10.81 -2.81 1.78
N VAL A 38 -11.45 -3.69 1.01
CA VAL A 38 -11.08 -5.10 0.87
C VAL A 38 -10.55 -5.34 -0.54
N VAL A 39 -9.39 -6.02 -0.62
CA VAL A 39 -8.75 -6.44 -1.87
C VAL A 39 -8.68 -7.97 -1.93
N ILE A 40 -8.99 -8.50 -3.12
CA ILE A 40 -8.85 -9.93 -3.42
C ILE A 40 -7.50 -10.11 -4.11
N LEU A 41 -6.67 -10.99 -3.58
CA LEU A 41 -5.31 -11.19 -4.03
C LEU A 41 -5.22 -12.38 -4.98
N GLY A 42 -4.45 -12.20 -6.05
CA GLY A 42 -4.13 -13.24 -7.01
C GLY A 42 -2.65 -13.18 -7.39
N THR A 43 -2.10 -14.29 -7.89
CA THR A 43 -0.68 -14.39 -8.29
C THR A 43 -0.20 -13.25 -9.21
N PRO A 44 -0.99 -12.76 -10.19
CA PRO A 44 -0.57 -11.64 -11.02
C PRO A 44 -0.39 -10.33 -10.25
N HIS A 45 -1.27 -10.06 -9.28
CA HIS A 45 -1.24 -8.87 -8.44
C HIS A 45 -0.02 -8.90 -7.52
N GLU A 46 0.21 -10.02 -6.83
CA GLU A 46 1.37 -10.18 -5.94
C GLU A 46 2.71 -10.05 -6.70
N ARG A 47 2.81 -10.65 -7.89
CA ARG A 47 4.02 -10.50 -8.73
C ARG A 47 4.25 -9.05 -9.16
N LEU A 48 3.18 -8.32 -9.46
CA LEU A 48 3.27 -6.97 -10.00
C LEU A 48 3.93 -6.00 -9.01
N HIS A 49 3.40 -5.93 -7.79
CA HIS A 49 3.95 -5.00 -6.80
C HIS A 49 5.35 -5.43 -6.34
N VAL A 50 5.61 -6.74 -6.24
CA VAL A 50 6.95 -7.25 -5.87
C VAL A 50 8.00 -6.90 -6.92
N GLN A 51 7.71 -7.10 -8.20
CA GLN A 51 8.66 -6.78 -9.27
C GLN A 51 9.00 -5.28 -9.31
N LEU A 52 7.99 -4.43 -9.12
CA LEU A 52 8.19 -2.99 -9.07
C LEU A 52 9.01 -2.57 -7.86
N TYR A 53 8.71 -3.14 -6.69
CA TYR A 53 9.47 -2.88 -5.48
C TYR A 53 10.95 -3.27 -5.64
N GLN A 54 11.20 -4.44 -6.23
CA GLN A 54 12.56 -4.90 -6.51
C GLN A 54 13.31 -3.99 -7.49
N GLU A 55 12.65 -3.44 -8.51
CA GLU A 55 13.32 -2.47 -9.40
C GLU A 55 13.65 -1.17 -8.67
N TYR A 56 12.75 -0.70 -7.79
CA TYR A 56 13.02 0.47 -6.97
C TYR A 56 14.22 0.26 -6.05
N THR A 57 14.29 -0.89 -5.34
CA THR A 57 15.44 -1.19 -4.48
C THR A 57 16.72 -1.40 -5.27
N ARG A 58 16.66 -2.03 -6.46
CA ARG A 58 17.84 -2.12 -7.35
C ARG A 58 18.39 -0.76 -7.74
N GLN A 59 17.55 0.26 -7.89
CA GLN A 59 18.03 1.62 -8.17
C GLN A 59 18.72 2.23 -6.95
N ILE A 60 18.19 2.01 -5.75
CA ILE A 60 18.84 2.40 -4.50
C ILE A 60 20.22 1.74 -4.38
N ASP A 61 20.32 0.44 -4.66
CA ASP A 61 21.57 -0.31 -4.61
C ASP A 61 22.58 0.24 -5.64
N ARG A 62 22.13 0.55 -6.85
CA ARG A 62 22.97 1.18 -7.89
C ARG A 62 23.48 2.58 -7.49
N MET A 63 22.81 3.24 -6.55
CA MET A 63 23.23 4.52 -5.98
C MET A 63 24.18 4.36 -4.78
N GLY A 64 24.49 3.12 -4.35
CA GLY A 64 25.30 2.86 -3.15
C GLY A 64 24.58 3.23 -1.85
N LEU A 65 23.25 3.16 -1.84
CA LEU A 65 22.39 3.56 -0.71
C LEU A 65 21.68 2.36 -0.06
N GLU A 66 22.15 1.14 -0.30
CA GLU A 66 21.56 -0.10 0.21
C GLU A 66 21.42 -0.11 1.74
N ASP A 67 22.46 0.33 2.45
CA ASP A 67 22.46 0.42 3.92
C ASP A 67 21.62 1.59 4.45
N ALA A 68 21.33 2.56 3.58
CA ALA A 68 20.51 3.72 3.86
C ALA A 68 19.02 3.49 3.54
N TRP A 69 18.61 2.27 3.18
CA TRP A 69 17.21 1.93 2.92
C TRP A 69 16.71 0.79 3.82
N GLY A 70 15.46 0.91 4.25
CA GLY A 70 14.75 -0.08 5.04
C GLY A 70 13.49 -0.54 4.33
N SER A 71 13.42 -1.82 4.02
CA SER A 71 12.21 -2.45 3.47
C SER A 71 11.20 -2.76 4.57
N ASP A 72 9.98 -2.26 4.41
CA ASP A 72 8.87 -2.44 5.36
C ASP A 72 7.79 -3.40 4.80
N GLY A 73 7.83 -3.74 3.50
CA GLY A 73 6.93 -4.74 2.91
C GLY A 73 5.45 -4.38 3.06
N ALA A 74 4.62 -5.35 3.45
CA ALA A 74 3.20 -5.14 3.74
C ALA A 74 2.95 -4.89 5.24
N THR A 75 3.77 -4.05 5.87
CA THR A 75 3.56 -3.64 7.27
C THR A 75 2.21 -2.96 7.42
N THR A 76 1.52 -3.16 8.54
CA THR A 76 0.29 -2.46 8.88
C THR A 76 0.60 -1.27 9.79
N TRP A 77 0.04 -0.10 9.49
CA TRP A 77 0.10 1.11 10.32
C TRP A 77 -1.27 1.44 10.90
N ARG A 78 -1.29 1.90 12.17
CA ARG A 78 -2.52 2.16 12.92
C ARG A 78 -2.53 3.52 13.63
N PRO A 79 -2.52 4.66 12.91
CA PRO A 79 -2.65 5.96 13.56
C PRO A 79 -4.09 6.23 14.00
N GLY A 80 -4.30 6.81 15.18
CA GLY A 80 -5.58 7.43 15.54
C GLY A 80 -6.85 6.57 15.36
N GLY A 81 -6.76 5.24 15.44
CA GLY A 81 -7.87 4.31 15.20
C GLY A 81 -8.12 3.92 13.73
N ASN A 82 -7.37 4.49 12.79
CA ASN A 82 -7.35 4.07 11.38
C ASN A 82 -6.42 2.87 11.20
N ARG A 83 -6.52 2.21 10.03
CA ARG A 83 -5.60 1.16 9.60
C ARG A 83 -5.22 1.35 8.14
N GLY A 84 -3.93 1.29 7.83
CA GLY A 84 -3.41 1.28 6.46
C GLY A 84 -2.35 0.20 6.28
N GLU A 85 -2.37 -0.47 5.13
CA GLU A 85 -1.38 -1.47 4.72
C GLU A 85 -1.17 -1.35 3.21
N GLY A 86 0.06 -1.08 2.79
CA GLY A 86 0.44 -1.10 1.36
C GLY A 86 0.85 -2.49 0.88
N ASP A 87 0.89 -2.69 -0.43
CA ASP A 87 1.42 -3.95 -1.00
C ASP A 87 2.91 -4.11 -0.76
N SER A 88 3.66 -3.01 -0.91
CA SER A 88 5.08 -2.96 -0.62
C SER A 88 5.45 -1.55 -0.20
N SER A 89 6.40 -1.44 0.71
CA SER A 89 6.76 -0.16 1.30
C SER A 89 8.20 -0.14 1.76
N GLY A 90 8.73 1.07 1.95
CA GLY A 90 10.05 1.25 2.52
C GLY A 90 10.36 2.71 2.83
N ARG A 91 11.53 2.92 3.42
CA ARG A 91 11.96 4.22 3.95
C ARG A 91 13.47 4.33 4.11
N PRO A 92 14.02 5.56 4.12
CA PRO A 92 15.42 5.79 4.44
C PRO A 92 15.82 5.39 5.87
N ARG A 93 17.11 5.08 6.05
CA ARG A 93 17.81 4.84 7.31
C ARG A 93 19.09 5.70 7.37
N PRO A 94 19.43 6.29 8.54
CA PRO A 94 18.56 6.48 9.70
C PRO A 94 17.38 7.38 9.34
N ARG A 95 16.30 7.29 10.11
CA ARG A 95 15.08 8.03 9.77
C ARG A 95 15.24 9.52 10.05
N PRO A 96 14.94 10.40 9.08
CA PRO A 96 14.78 11.82 9.38
C PRO A 96 13.66 11.97 10.43
N ASN A 97 13.99 12.58 11.57
CA ASN A 97 13.05 12.94 12.64
C ASN A 97 12.40 11.78 13.42
N GLY A 98 12.94 10.56 13.39
CA GLY A 98 12.45 9.43 14.22
C GLY A 98 11.05 8.92 13.88
N ARG A 99 10.47 9.33 12.74
CA ARG A 99 9.07 9.05 12.37
C ARG A 99 8.83 7.58 11.97
N SER A 100 7.62 7.07 12.17
CA SER A 100 7.26 5.65 11.96
C SER A 100 6.69 5.30 10.58
N TRP A 101 6.44 6.29 9.75
CA TRP A 101 5.82 6.15 8.43
C TRP A 101 6.81 5.71 7.34
N PRO A 102 6.34 4.99 6.29
CA PRO A 102 7.14 4.72 5.11
C PRO A 102 7.23 5.97 4.23
N THR A 103 8.26 6.07 3.39
CA THR A 103 8.40 7.15 2.39
C THR A 103 7.94 6.71 1.00
N LEU A 104 8.10 5.41 0.72
CA LEU A 104 7.58 4.74 -0.46
C LEU A 104 6.43 3.81 -0.07
N ILE A 105 5.33 3.91 -0.80
CA ILE A 105 4.24 2.94 -0.78
C ILE A 105 3.91 2.57 -2.22
N ILE A 106 3.87 1.28 -2.50
CA ILE A 106 3.39 0.71 -3.76
C ILE A 106 2.06 0.05 -3.46
N GLU A 107 1.08 0.34 -4.31
CA GLU A 107 -0.23 -0.30 -4.34
C GLU A 107 -0.47 -0.80 -5.77
N ALA A 108 -0.77 -2.08 -5.92
CA ALA A 108 -1.17 -2.68 -7.19
C ALA A 108 -2.71 -2.80 -7.24
N GLY A 109 -3.28 -2.44 -8.39
CA GLY A 109 -4.72 -2.58 -8.62
C GLY A 109 -5.03 -2.50 -10.12
N ASP A 110 -6.27 -2.84 -10.48
CA ASP A 110 -6.75 -2.81 -11.86
C ASP A 110 -7.49 -1.50 -12.20
N LEU A 111 -7.89 -1.33 -13.46
CA LEU A 111 -8.65 -0.17 -13.94
C LEU A 111 -9.96 0.08 -13.17
N SER A 112 -10.63 -0.96 -12.68
CA SER A 112 -11.87 -0.85 -11.90
C SER A 112 -11.65 -0.33 -10.46
N SER A 113 -10.39 -0.29 -10.05
CA SER A 113 -9.94 0.22 -8.75
C SER A 113 -9.36 1.64 -8.83
N LEU A 114 -9.31 2.29 -9.98
CA LEU A 114 -8.58 3.55 -10.19
C LEU A 114 -9.01 4.69 -9.25
N GLU A 115 -10.32 4.95 -9.12
CA GLU A 115 -10.83 5.97 -8.20
C GLU A 115 -10.50 5.61 -6.75
N LYS A 116 -10.53 4.31 -6.43
CA LYS A 116 -10.24 3.76 -5.10
C LYS A 116 -8.77 3.94 -4.72
N LEU A 117 -7.87 3.65 -5.66
CA LEU A 117 -6.43 3.88 -5.52
C LEU A 117 -6.12 5.38 -5.32
N ARG A 118 -6.83 6.28 -6.01
CA ARG A 118 -6.67 7.73 -5.79
C ARG A 118 -7.09 8.18 -4.39
N GLU A 119 -8.14 7.60 -3.85
CA GLU A 119 -8.54 7.84 -2.46
C GLU A 119 -7.52 7.27 -1.47
N ASP A 120 -6.96 6.09 -1.74
CA ASP A 120 -5.91 5.47 -0.92
C ASP A 120 -4.66 6.34 -0.91
N ILE A 121 -4.22 6.84 -2.06
CA ILE A 121 -3.13 7.80 -2.19
C ILE A 121 -3.40 9.03 -1.34
N ARG A 122 -4.56 9.68 -1.51
CA ARG A 122 -4.92 10.88 -0.75
C ARG A 122 -4.90 10.62 0.75
N TRP A 123 -5.39 9.47 1.19
CA TRP A 123 -5.35 9.09 2.59
C TRP A 123 -3.91 8.94 3.10
N TRP A 124 -3.06 8.21 2.37
CA TRP A 124 -1.64 8.07 2.72
C TRP A 124 -0.93 9.42 2.82
N PHE A 125 -1.18 10.34 1.88
CA PHE A 125 -0.63 11.69 1.91
C PHE A 125 -1.12 12.48 3.12
N LEU A 126 -2.42 12.49 3.41
CA LEU A 126 -2.98 13.28 4.51
C LEU A 126 -2.59 12.73 5.88
N GLU A 127 -2.71 11.43 6.09
CA GLU A 127 -2.43 10.78 7.37
C GLU A 127 -0.94 10.77 7.70
N SER A 128 -0.09 10.74 6.67
CA SER A 128 1.36 10.88 6.82
C SER A 128 1.83 12.32 6.82
N GLU A 129 0.99 13.36 6.93
CA GLU A 129 1.43 14.77 6.84
C GLU A 129 2.35 15.05 5.61
N HIS A 130 2.03 14.42 4.47
CA HIS A 130 2.78 14.48 3.21
C HIS A 130 4.18 13.81 3.20
N TYR A 131 4.50 12.91 4.15
CA TYR A 131 5.78 12.17 4.16
C TYR A 131 5.87 11.06 3.12
N VAL A 132 4.74 10.49 2.69
CA VAL A 132 4.70 9.59 1.54
C VAL A 132 4.93 10.44 0.28
N ARG A 133 5.99 10.15 -0.48
CA ARG A 133 6.43 11.01 -1.59
C ARG A 133 6.36 10.37 -2.97
N ASN A 134 6.41 9.04 -3.06
CA ASN A 134 6.39 8.34 -4.33
C ASN A 134 5.29 7.28 -4.33
N TYR A 135 4.44 7.32 -5.36
CA TYR A 135 3.39 6.35 -5.62
C TYR A 135 3.48 5.88 -7.08
N TYR A 136 3.43 4.56 -7.27
CA TYR A 136 3.56 3.95 -8.58
C TYR A 136 2.33 3.09 -8.90
N ARG A 137 1.67 3.44 -10.02
CA ARG A 137 0.61 2.64 -10.64
C ARG A 137 1.21 1.69 -11.67
N LEU A 138 0.71 0.46 -11.72
CA LEU A 138 0.88 -0.43 -12.85
C LEU A 138 -0.48 -0.91 -13.34
N ASP A 139 -0.73 -0.69 -14.62
CA ASP A 139 -1.92 -1.18 -15.31
C ASP A 139 -1.52 -2.40 -16.16
N ARG A 140 -2.29 -3.47 -16.09
CA ARG A 140 -2.16 -4.59 -17.01
C ARG A 140 -3.48 -4.77 -17.73
N GLN A 141 -3.55 -4.24 -18.95
CA GLN A 141 -4.53 -4.73 -19.91
C GLN A 141 -4.22 -6.22 -20.14
N TYR A 142 -5.25 -7.06 -20.13
CA TYR A 142 -5.15 -8.48 -20.44
C TYR A 142 -4.89 -8.69 -21.95
N THR A 143 -3.86 -8.04 -22.50
CA THR A 143 -3.53 -8.02 -23.93
C THR A 143 -2.02 -8.00 -24.14
N GLY A 144 -1.31 -8.97 -23.57
CA GLY A 144 -0.03 -9.51 -24.11
C GLY A 144 1.22 -8.62 -24.19
N ARG A 145 1.14 -7.29 -24.27
CA ARG A 145 2.28 -6.36 -24.37
C ARG A 145 1.86 -5.03 -23.74
N ASP A 146 2.80 -4.39 -23.06
CA ASP A 146 2.73 -3.06 -22.47
C ASP A 146 2.13 -2.96 -21.06
N SER A 147 3.04 -2.93 -20.08
CA SER A 147 2.79 -2.38 -18.74
C SER A 147 3.29 -0.95 -18.74
N SER A 148 2.42 0.03 -18.49
CA SER A 148 2.81 1.43 -18.33
C SER A 148 2.93 1.79 -16.84
N ILE A 149 4.04 2.43 -16.47
CA ILE A 149 4.27 2.98 -15.14
C ILE A 149 3.81 4.44 -15.18
N ALA A 150 2.81 4.80 -14.37
CA ALA A 150 2.40 6.19 -14.20
C ALA A 150 2.80 6.66 -12.79
N CYS A 151 3.65 7.69 -12.75
CA CYS A 151 4.02 8.43 -11.55
C CYS A 151 3.09 9.65 -11.45
N CYS A 152 2.29 9.78 -10.39
CA CYS A 152 1.52 11.00 -10.14
C CYS A 152 2.44 12.00 -9.40
N HIS A 153 2.82 13.09 -10.08
CA HIS A 153 3.41 14.27 -9.45
C HIS A 153 2.31 15.16 -8.86
#